data_AF-A0A2N1MLF2-F1
#
_entry.id   AF-A0A2N1MLF2-F1
#
_cell.length_a   1.000
_cell.length_b   1.000
_cell.length_c   1.000
_cell.angle_alpha   90.00
_cell.angle_beta   90.00
_cell.angle_gamma   90.00
#
_symmetry.space_group_name_H-M   'P 1'
#
loop_
_entity.id
_entity.type
_entity.pdbx_description
1 polymer ?
#
loop_
_entity_poly.entity_id
_entity_poly.type
_entity_poly.pdbx_seq_one_letter_code
_entity_poly.pdbx_strand_id
1 'polypeptide(L)'
;MKRSWGFLIPKYYNYSFKNFYATVIQRAYRNYKKRPESSEKRIWEAVRNDGTPDRKKFLGIIGYYQRVKNPETQEEYTKLCEEFYAYFRKYYSKYIGIINPIKLIPPYEEYVYCFSSSWIEAKKYQLE
;
A
#
# COMPACT_ATOMS: atom_id res chain seq x y z
N MET A 1 -52.96 -40.83 -25.11
CA MET A 1 -51.59 -40.30 -24.82
C MET A 1 -51.64 -39.45 -23.56
N LYS A 2 -51.04 -39.90 -22.45
CA LYS A 2 -50.93 -39.09 -21.22
C LYS A 2 -49.68 -38.22 -21.31
N ARG A 3 -49.82 -36.90 -21.48
CA ARG A 3 -48.70 -35.95 -21.41
C ARG A 3 -48.25 -35.86 -19.95
N SER A 4 -47.07 -36.41 -19.65
CA SER A 4 -46.42 -36.36 -18.34
C SER A 4 -45.94 -34.94 -18.05
N TRP A 5 -46.56 -34.28 -17.08
CA TRP A 5 -46.15 -32.97 -16.57
C TRP A 5 -44.98 -33.04 -15.57
N GLY A 6 -44.48 -34.24 -15.26
CA GLY A 6 -43.45 -34.47 -14.23
C GLY A 6 -42.07 -33.88 -14.55
N PHE A 7 -41.78 -33.57 -15.82
CA PHE A 7 -40.47 -33.06 -16.24
C PHE A 7 -40.31 -31.53 -16.10
N LEU A 8 -41.42 -30.80 -15.99
CA LEU A 8 -41.39 -29.33 -15.93
C LEU A 8 -41.19 -28.80 -14.50
N ILE A 9 -41.67 -29.55 -13.51
CA ILE A 9 -41.68 -29.14 -12.09
C ILE A 9 -40.26 -28.83 -11.57
N PRO A 10 -39.21 -29.66 -11.76
CA PRO A 10 -37.87 -29.39 -11.22
C PRO A 10 -37.21 -28.16 -11.84
N LYS A 11 -37.50 -27.87 -13.12
CA LYS A 11 -36.87 -26.78 -13.88
C LYS A 11 -37.36 -25.40 -13.41
N TYR A 12 -38.66 -25.28 -13.09
CA TYR A 12 -39.23 -24.04 -12.55
C TYR A 12 -38.72 -23.74 -11.13
N TYR A 13 -38.58 -24.75 -10.27
CA TYR A 13 -38.01 -24.56 -8.93
C TYR A 13 -36.54 -24.13 -8.97
N ASN A 14 -35.71 -24.75 -9.81
CA ASN A 14 -34.29 -24.42 -9.93
C ASN A 14 -34.07 -23.00 -10.52
N TYR A 15 -34.91 -22.60 -11.49
CA TYR A 15 -34.90 -21.25 -12.06
C TYR A 15 -35.36 -20.18 -11.05
N SER A 16 -36.44 -20.44 -10.31
CA SER A 16 -36.95 -19.55 -9.27
C SER A 16 -35.93 -19.35 -8.13
N PHE A 17 -35.25 -20.43 -7.73
CA PHE A 17 -34.21 -20.38 -6.69
C PHE A 17 -32.96 -19.60 -7.12
N LYS A 18 -32.50 -19.77 -8.37
CA LYS A 18 -31.41 -18.95 -8.95
C LYS A 18 -31.77 -17.47 -9.02
N ASN A 19 -33.01 -17.15 -9.43
CA ASN A 19 -33.49 -15.78 -9.48
C ASN A 19 -33.61 -15.16 -8.08
N PHE A 20 -33.98 -15.95 -7.07
CA PHE A 20 -34.00 -15.50 -5.68
C PHE A 20 -32.60 -15.12 -5.19
N TYR A 21 -31.59 -15.98 -5.38
CA TYR A 21 -30.20 -15.65 -5.01
C TYR A 21 -29.66 -14.44 -5.75
N ALA A 22 -29.90 -14.35 -7.06
CA ALA A 22 -29.50 -13.20 -7.85
C ALA A 22 -30.12 -11.90 -7.29
N THR A 23 -31.40 -11.94 -6.90
CA THR A 23 -32.10 -10.81 -6.30
C THR A 23 -31.52 -10.43 -4.94
N VAL A 24 -31.21 -11.41 -4.08
CA VAL A 24 -30.59 -11.17 -2.77
C VAL A 24 -29.21 -10.54 -2.91
N ILE A 25 -28.37 -11.06 -3.80
CA ILE A 25 -27.01 -10.55 -4.07
C ILE A 25 -27.08 -9.14 -4.67
N GLN A 26 -27.95 -8.90 -5.65
CA GLN A 26 -28.13 -7.57 -6.24
C GLN A 26 -28.64 -6.56 -5.22
N ARG A 27 -29.56 -6.95 -4.33
CA ARG A 27 -30.05 -6.09 -3.25
C ARG A 27 -28.96 -5.77 -2.23
N ALA A 28 -28.17 -6.77 -1.83
CA ALA A 28 -27.01 -6.57 -0.96
C ALA A 28 -25.98 -5.63 -1.58
N TYR A 29 -25.67 -5.79 -2.87
CA TYR A 29 -24.75 -4.92 -3.61
C TYR A 29 -25.27 -3.49 -3.76
N ARG A 30 -26.56 -3.30 -4.07
CA ARG A 30 -27.19 -1.98 -4.10
C ARG A 30 -27.17 -1.30 -2.74
N ASN A 31 -27.39 -2.05 -1.65
CA ASN A 31 -27.30 -1.54 -0.29
C ASN A 31 -25.86 -1.18 0.09
N TYR A 32 -24.87 -1.98 -0.31
CA TYR A 32 -23.45 -1.68 -0.14
C TYR A 32 -23.06 -0.37 -0.85
N LYS A 33 -23.48 -0.18 -2.12
CA LYS A 33 -23.23 1.06 -2.87
C LYS A 33 -23.93 2.29 -2.28
N LYS A 34 -25.05 2.11 -1.56
CA LYS A 34 -25.78 3.19 -0.88
C LYS A 34 -25.22 3.53 0.49
N ARG A 35 -24.32 2.71 1.04
CA ARG A 35 -23.69 3.04 2.33
C ARG A 35 -22.85 4.30 2.15
N PRO A 36 -22.88 5.22 3.13
CA PRO A 36 -21.89 6.28 3.17
C PRO A 36 -20.51 5.63 3.18
N GLU A 37 -19.57 6.29 2.50
CA GLU A 37 -18.20 5.83 2.39
C GLU A 37 -17.64 5.54 3.78
N SER A 38 -17.24 4.29 4.03
CA SER A 38 -16.79 3.90 5.37
C SER A 38 -15.60 4.74 5.76
N SER A 39 -15.44 4.98 7.06
CA SER A 39 -14.25 5.63 7.60
C SER A 39 -12.98 4.94 7.10
N GLU A 40 -12.96 3.61 7.00
CA GLU A 40 -11.81 2.87 6.47
C GLU A 40 -11.56 3.16 4.98
N LYS A 41 -12.61 3.30 4.17
CA LYS A 41 -12.47 3.65 2.75
C LYS A 41 -11.99 5.08 2.56
N ARG A 42 -12.50 6.01 3.37
CA ARG A 42 -12.07 7.42 3.39
C ARG A 42 -10.63 7.55 3.90
N ILE A 43 -10.24 6.80 4.93
CA ILE A 43 -8.85 6.71 5.41
C ILE A 43 -7.98 6.10 4.31
N TRP A 44 -8.39 5.01 3.69
CA TRP A 44 -7.62 4.39 2.59
C TRP A 44 -7.46 5.31 1.37
N GLU A 45 -8.50 6.09 1.03
CA GLU A 45 -8.47 7.07 -0.05
C GLU A 45 -7.66 8.31 0.30
N ALA A 46 -7.73 8.80 1.55
CA ALA A 46 -6.85 9.87 2.05
C ALA A 46 -5.39 9.42 2.23
N VAL A 47 -5.17 8.11 2.41
CA VAL A 47 -3.85 7.44 2.43
C VAL A 47 -3.36 7.17 0.99
N ARG A 48 -4.15 7.49 -0.05
CA ARG A 48 -3.62 7.44 -1.42
C ARG A 48 -2.50 8.45 -1.52
N ASN A 49 -1.43 8.02 -2.15
CA ASN A 49 -0.21 8.80 -2.23
C ASN A 49 -0.32 9.96 -3.25
N ASP A 50 -1.45 10.65 -3.36
CA ASP A 50 -1.74 11.62 -4.41
C ASP A 50 -0.79 12.84 -4.43
N GLY A 51 -0.16 13.19 -3.29
CA GLY A 51 0.93 14.17 -3.23
C GLY A 51 2.36 13.61 -3.28
N THR A 52 2.54 12.29 -3.22
CA THR A 52 3.88 11.67 -3.18
C THR A 52 4.36 11.38 -4.61
N PRO A 53 5.63 11.62 -4.97
CA PRO A 53 6.16 11.21 -6.27
C PRO A 53 6.02 9.70 -6.48
N ASP A 54 5.67 9.24 -7.69
CA ASP A 54 5.46 7.81 -8.00
C ASP A 54 6.62 6.90 -7.55
N ARG A 55 7.87 7.37 -7.61
CA ARG A 55 9.05 6.63 -7.12
C ARG A 55 9.02 6.33 -5.61
N LYS A 56 8.37 7.18 -4.82
CA LYS A 56 8.19 7.05 -3.36
C LYS A 56 6.84 6.42 -3.00
N LYS A 57 5.95 6.23 -3.99
CA LYS A 57 4.70 5.52 -3.78
C LYS A 57 5.00 4.03 -3.64
N PHE A 58 4.75 3.49 -2.47
CA PHE A 58 4.75 2.05 -2.27
C PHE A 58 3.47 1.45 -2.88
N LEU A 59 3.44 1.29 -4.20
CA LEU A 59 2.23 0.92 -4.97
C LEU A 59 1.87 -0.57 -4.94
N GLY A 60 2.49 -1.38 -4.07
CA GLY A 60 2.20 -2.81 -4.00
C GLY A 60 2.54 -3.47 -2.68
N ILE A 61 2.05 -4.71 -2.52
CA ILE A 61 2.54 -5.65 -1.51
C ILE A 61 3.96 -6.02 -1.95
N ILE A 62 4.94 -5.38 -1.35
CA ILE A 62 6.35 -5.66 -1.64
C ILE A 62 6.71 -6.98 -0.96
N GLY A 63 7.32 -7.88 -1.72
CA GLY A 63 7.80 -9.15 -1.17
C GLY A 63 8.91 -8.93 -0.14
N TYR A 64 9.04 -9.86 0.81
CA TYR A 64 10.14 -9.85 1.77
C TYR A 64 11.48 -9.89 1.02
N TYR A 65 12.38 -8.91 1.28
CA TYR A 65 13.67 -8.73 0.60
C TYR A 65 13.61 -8.50 -0.92
N GLN A 66 12.56 -7.83 -1.40
CA GLN A 66 12.55 -7.43 -2.81
C GLN A 66 13.52 -6.28 -3.05
N ARG A 67 14.40 -6.44 -4.05
CA ARG A 67 15.26 -5.36 -4.54
C ARG A 67 14.43 -4.42 -5.41
N VAL A 68 14.31 -3.16 -5.01
CA VAL A 68 13.54 -2.12 -5.69
C VAL A 68 14.44 -0.95 -6.04
N LYS A 69 14.05 -0.15 -7.04
CA LYS A 69 14.74 1.11 -7.31
C LYS A 69 14.63 2.02 -6.08
N ASN A 70 15.72 2.68 -5.73
CA ASN A 70 15.76 3.57 -4.58
C ASN A 70 14.68 4.67 -4.75
N PRO A 71 13.77 4.83 -3.78
CA PRO A 71 12.76 5.88 -3.81
C PRO A 71 13.38 7.28 -3.69
N GLU A 72 14.56 7.39 -3.09
CA GLU A 72 15.34 8.62 -3.00
C GLU A 72 16.18 8.80 -4.26
N THR A 73 16.22 10.04 -4.78
CA THR A 73 17.19 10.37 -5.81
C THR A 73 18.58 10.55 -5.20
N GLN A 74 19.63 10.45 -6.02
CA GLN A 74 20.99 10.70 -5.56
C GLN A 74 21.17 12.13 -4.97
N GLU A 75 20.46 13.12 -5.51
CA GLU A 75 20.44 14.49 -4.99
C GLU A 75 19.77 14.58 -3.62
N GLU A 76 18.60 13.94 -3.46
CA GLU A 76 17.90 13.85 -2.17
C GLU A 76 18.77 13.16 -1.12
N TYR A 77 19.42 12.05 -1.49
CA TYR A 77 20.33 11.31 -0.63
C TYR A 77 21.52 12.18 -0.20
N THR A 78 22.12 12.91 -1.15
CA THR A 78 23.27 13.79 -0.89
C THR A 78 22.89 14.88 0.11
N LYS A 79 21.73 15.51 -0.09
CA LYS A 79 21.20 16.52 0.84
C LYS A 79 20.98 15.94 2.25
N LEU A 80 20.41 14.73 2.34
CA LEU A 80 20.17 14.06 3.61
C LEU A 80 21.49 13.74 4.34
N CYS A 81 22.52 13.33 3.58
CA CYS A 81 23.86 13.14 4.11
C CYS A 81 24.44 14.45 4.67
N GLU A 82 24.33 15.56 3.93
CA GLU A 82 24.80 16.88 4.37
C GLU A 82 24.11 17.34 5.64
N GLU A 83 22.78 17.17 5.74
CA GLU A 83 22.00 17.47 6.94
C GLU A 83 22.47 16.62 8.13
N PHE A 84 22.71 15.32 7.91
CA PHE A 84 23.27 14.43 8.92
C PHE A 84 24.67 14.89 9.37
N TYR A 85 25.56 15.30 8.46
CA TYR A 85 26.88 15.82 8.83
C TYR A 85 26.79 17.09 9.65
N ALA A 86 25.91 18.02 9.26
CA ALA A 86 25.71 19.26 10.00
C ALA A 86 25.20 18.97 11.43
N TYR A 87 24.23 18.06 11.55
CA TYR A 87 23.72 17.57 12.83
C TYR A 87 24.81 16.90 13.66
N PHE A 88 25.54 15.94 13.08
CA PHE A 88 26.61 15.21 13.74
C PHE A 88 27.70 16.16 14.23
N ARG A 89 28.14 17.09 13.39
CA ARG A 89 29.14 18.08 13.77
C ARG A 89 28.65 18.98 14.91
N LYS A 90 27.37 19.36 14.92
CA LYS A 90 26.79 20.22 15.97
C LYS A 90 26.76 19.54 17.34
N TYR A 91 26.29 18.29 17.39
CA TYR A 91 26.02 17.61 18.66
C TYR A 91 27.11 16.63 19.10
N TYR A 92 27.88 16.11 18.16
CA TYR A 92 28.87 15.05 18.38
C TYR A 92 30.29 15.48 17.98
N SER A 93 30.58 16.79 17.99
CA SER A 93 31.90 17.34 17.65
C SER A 93 33.05 16.69 18.42
N LYS A 94 32.83 16.29 19.68
CA LYS A 94 33.80 15.58 20.53
C LYS A 94 34.29 14.26 19.93
N TYR A 95 33.51 13.63 19.06
CA TYR A 95 33.84 12.35 18.41
C TYR A 95 34.52 12.53 17.05
N ILE A 96 34.62 13.77 16.55
CA ILE A 96 35.35 14.08 15.32
C ILE A 96 36.83 13.77 15.56
N GLY A 97 37.34 12.75 14.87
CA GLY A 97 38.71 12.23 15.02
C GLY A 97 38.78 10.81 15.58
N ILE A 98 37.75 10.37 16.31
CA ILE A 98 37.58 8.97 16.74
C ILE A 98 36.76 8.22 15.69
N ILE A 99 35.67 8.84 15.26
CA ILE A 99 34.74 8.29 14.28
C ILE A 99 34.93 9.05 12.98
N ASN A 100 35.03 8.30 11.87
CA ASN A 100 34.95 8.87 10.54
C ASN A 100 33.48 8.83 10.08
N PRO A 101 32.74 9.96 10.06
CA PRO A 101 31.33 9.93 9.74
C PRO A 101 31.07 9.56 8.26
N ILE A 102 32.06 9.73 7.37
CA ILE A 102 32.00 9.25 5.99
C ILE A 102 31.91 7.72 5.92
N LYS A 103 32.50 7.01 6.88
CA LYS A 103 32.38 5.55 6.96
C LYS A 103 31.06 5.08 7.56
N LEU A 104 30.32 5.95 8.23
CA LEU A 104 29.02 5.62 8.81
C LEU A 104 27.90 5.69 7.78
N ILE A 105 28.07 6.55 6.77
CA ILE A 105 27.08 6.75 5.73
C ILE A 105 27.38 5.76 4.60
N PRO A 106 26.45 4.83 4.28
CA PRO A 106 26.65 3.95 3.14
C PRO A 106 26.74 4.77 1.83
N PRO A 107 27.42 4.28 0.78
CA PRO A 107 27.32 4.92 -0.51
C PRO A 107 25.87 4.89 -1.02
N TYR A 108 25.51 5.84 -1.89
CA TYR A 108 24.21 5.79 -2.55
C TYR A 108 24.11 4.52 -3.39
N GLU A 109 23.02 3.78 -3.21
CA GLU A 109 22.67 2.63 -4.04
C GLU A 109 21.45 2.96 -4.90
N GLU A 110 21.54 2.71 -6.21
CA GLU A 110 20.41 2.89 -7.13
C GLU A 110 19.26 1.92 -6.81
N TYR A 111 19.58 0.78 -6.19
CA TYR A 111 18.62 -0.25 -5.82
C TYR A 111 18.79 -0.61 -4.37
N VAL A 112 17.70 -0.58 -3.61
CA VAL A 112 17.69 -0.90 -2.18
C VAL A 112 16.82 -2.12 -1.93
N TYR A 113 17.14 -2.85 -0.86
CA TYR A 113 16.26 -3.90 -0.38
C TYR A 113 15.10 -3.28 0.39
N CYS A 114 13.89 -3.53 -0.06
CA CYS A 114 12.71 -3.10 0.65
C CYS A 114 12.38 -4.11 1.75
N PHE A 115 12.36 -3.64 2.99
CA PHE A 115 11.84 -4.38 4.13
C PHE A 115 10.38 -4.01 4.37
N SER A 116 9.56 -4.97 4.80
CA SER A 116 8.16 -4.71 5.17
C SER A 116 8.06 -3.63 6.27
N SER A 117 9.05 -3.53 7.15
CA SER A 117 9.16 -2.44 8.14
C SER A 117 9.40 -1.08 7.50
N SER A 118 10.23 -0.99 6.45
CA SER A 118 10.47 0.25 5.71
C SER A 118 9.19 0.76 5.03
N TRP A 119 8.33 -0.15 4.56
CA TRP A 119 7.01 0.20 4.02
C TRP A 119 6.11 0.83 5.09
N ILE A 120 6.07 0.25 6.30
CA ILE A 120 5.27 0.76 7.41
C ILE A 120 5.79 2.14 7.87
N GLU A 121 7.10 2.32 8.00
CA GLU A 121 7.71 3.60 8.38
C GLU A 121 7.41 4.69 7.34
N ALA A 122 7.60 4.40 6.05
CA ALA A 122 7.25 5.35 5.01
C ALA A 122 5.76 5.71 4.98
N LYS A 123 4.90 4.79 5.39
CA LYS A 123 3.46 5.05 5.56
C LYS A 123 3.15 5.96 6.75
N LYS A 124 3.95 5.96 7.81
CA LYS A 124 3.79 6.87 8.96
C LYS A 124 4.09 8.33 8.59
N TYR A 125 5.22 8.58 7.94
CA TYR A 125 5.60 9.93 7.47
C TYR A 125 4.62 10.53 6.45
N GLN A 126 3.77 9.72 5.82
CA GLN A 126 2.73 10.16 4.89
C GLN A 126 1.42 10.57 5.59
N LEU A 127 1.28 10.26 6.88
CA LEU A 127 0.07 10.52 7.68
C LEU A 127 0.22 11.71 8.63
N GLU A 128 1.44 12.22 8.80
CA GLU A 128 1.79 13.44 9.56
C GLU A 128 1.81 14.67 8.64
#